data_AF-A0A1P8XL16-F1
#
_entry.id   AF-A0A1P8XL16-F1
#
_cell.length_a   1.000
_cell.length_b   1.000
_cell.length_c   1.000
_cell.angle_alpha   90.00
_cell.angle_beta   90.00
_cell.angle_gamma   90.00
#
_symmetry.space_group_name_H-M   'P 1'
#
loop_
_entity.id
_entity.type
_entity.pdbx_description
1 polymer ?
#
loop_
_entity_poly.entity_id
_entity_poly.type
_entity_poly.pdbx_seq_one_letter_code
_entity_poly.pdbx_strand_id
1 'polypeptide(L)'
;MTDNRVYSPEQPWFPPATPVEFPEERLTPAWAGKVAKSASGDIVIRSHLVPRHPKDKRYMGAWRTFWRAMAFADRKGVYAMLERWLADAEAELASPTLSEEDAPYVRRFRGDVDGALQRLSRANEEPMSWAGAEFSKYAPEERVMLEALIGAISLHRAGDLSDDELYAIMGSLDVDPADRDTGITEASLDKIRTAARTGEPLELQSTYRRS
;
A
#
# COMPACT_ATOMS: atom_id res chain seq x y z
N MET A 1 9.21 7.06 39.12
CA MET A 1 10.20 6.63 38.11
C MET A 1 9.54 6.80 36.76
N THR A 2 10.08 7.65 35.91
CA THR A 2 9.66 7.75 34.51
C THR A 2 9.99 6.42 33.84
N ASP A 3 8.98 5.74 33.31
CA ASP A 3 9.19 4.53 32.52
C ASP A 3 9.97 4.93 31.26
N ASN A 4 11.26 4.56 31.18
CA ASN A 4 12.15 4.89 30.06
C ASN A 4 11.91 3.97 28.85
N ARG A 5 10.91 3.08 28.89
CA ARG A 5 10.51 2.17 27.79
C ARG A 5 9.80 2.93 26.68
N VAL A 6 10.59 3.64 25.89
CA VAL A 6 10.14 4.40 24.73
C VAL A 6 10.78 3.80 23.49
N TYR A 7 10.00 3.74 22.40
CA TYR A 7 10.49 3.37 21.08
C TYR A 7 11.83 4.06 20.74
N SER A 8 12.79 3.26 20.34
CA SER A 8 13.94 3.69 19.55
C SER A 8 14.16 2.70 18.40
N PRO A 9 14.92 3.07 17.36
CA PRO A 9 15.29 2.14 16.30
C PRO A 9 15.94 0.84 16.81
N GLU A 10 16.67 0.91 17.92
CA GLU A 10 17.36 -0.22 18.56
C GLU A 10 16.46 -1.03 19.49
N GLN A 11 15.36 -0.43 19.98
CA GLN A 11 14.39 -1.08 20.86
C GLN A 11 12.95 -0.88 20.32
N PRO A 12 12.65 -1.41 19.13
CA PRO A 12 11.39 -1.14 18.45
C PRO A 12 10.19 -1.76 19.16
N TRP A 13 10.38 -2.71 20.09
CA TRP A 13 9.31 -3.32 20.87
C TRP A 13 8.63 -2.39 21.87
N PHE A 14 9.26 -1.28 22.24
CA PHE A 14 8.61 -0.29 23.09
C PHE A 14 7.68 0.63 22.28
N PRO A 15 6.59 1.14 22.89
CA PRO A 15 5.70 2.07 22.22
C PRO A 15 6.36 3.44 22.04
N PRO A 16 6.00 4.22 21.00
CA PRO A 16 6.43 5.61 20.88
C PRO A 16 5.96 6.46 22.06
N ALA A 17 6.80 7.40 22.51
CA ALA A 17 6.45 8.34 23.60
C ALA A 17 5.20 9.16 23.26
N THR A 18 5.07 9.52 21.99
CA THR A 18 3.85 10.15 21.45
C THR A 18 3.39 9.30 20.27
N PRO A 19 2.49 8.34 20.50
CA PRO A 19 1.90 7.55 19.42
C PRO A 19 1.22 8.46 18.41
N VAL A 20 1.46 8.22 17.12
CA VAL A 20 0.84 9.01 16.06
C VAL A 20 -0.60 8.52 15.89
N GLU A 21 -1.54 9.46 15.79
CA GLU A 21 -2.91 9.18 15.38
C GLU A 21 -3.03 9.25 13.86
N PHE A 22 -3.99 8.51 13.30
CA PHE A 22 -4.36 8.73 11.90
C PHE A 22 -4.92 10.16 11.72
N PRO A 23 -4.80 10.75 10.51
CA PRO A 23 -5.36 12.07 10.25
C PRO A 23 -6.84 12.10 10.63
N GLU A 24 -7.29 13.24 11.17
CA GLU A 24 -8.70 13.42 11.50
C GLU A 24 -9.57 13.27 10.26
N GLU A 25 -9.13 13.80 9.12
CA GLU A 25 -9.78 13.60 7.82
C GLU A 25 -9.72 12.14 7.33
N ARG A 26 -10.38 11.86 6.20
CA ARG A 26 -10.32 10.52 5.60
C ARG A 26 -8.87 10.19 5.19
N LEU A 27 -8.31 9.14 5.79
CA LEU A 27 -7.03 8.58 5.38
C LEU A 27 -7.05 8.18 3.90
N THR A 28 -6.09 8.68 3.14
CA THR A 28 -5.93 8.38 1.71
C THR A 28 -4.76 7.43 1.47
N PRO A 29 -4.79 6.62 0.40
CA PRO A 29 -3.63 5.81 0.03
C PRO A 29 -2.38 6.65 -0.25
N ALA A 30 -2.51 7.85 -0.84
CA ALA A 30 -1.39 8.79 -1.00
C ALA A 30 -0.76 9.18 0.33
N TRP A 31 -1.56 9.40 1.38
CA TRP A 31 -1.01 9.69 2.71
C TRP A 31 -0.19 8.50 3.22
N ALA A 32 -0.72 7.28 3.12
CA ALA A 32 0.02 6.07 3.48
C ALA A 32 1.30 5.94 2.63
N GLY A 33 1.23 6.22 1.33
CA GLY A 33 2.40 6.23 0.45
C GLY A 33 3.49 7.23 0.85
N LYS A 34 3.10 8.39 1.40
CA LYS A 34 4.04 9.36 1.98
C LYS A 34 4.66 8.84 3.28
N VAL A 35 3.85 8.22 4.15
CA VAL A 35 4.32 7.61 5.40
C VAL A 35 5.37 6.54 5.11
N ALA A 36 5.11 5.62 4.18
CA ALA A 36 6.01 4.51 3.85
C ALA A 36 7.42 4.98 3.46
N LYS A 37 7.52 6.14 2.80
CA LYS A 37 8.78 6.74 2.30
C LYS A 37 9.39 7.78 3.24
N SER A 38 8.70 8.10 4.34
CA SER A 38 9.13 9.17 5.24
C SER A 38 10.17 8.68 6.24
N ALA A 39 11.10 9.56 6.62
CA ALA A 39 12.13 9.25 7.61
C ALA A 39 11.55 8.89 9.00
N SER A 40 10.33 9.32 9.30
CA SER A 40 9.60 9.04 10.54
C SER A 40 8.43 8.06 10.34
N GLY A 41 8.41 7.35 9.21
CA GLY A 41 7.33 6.43 8.85
C GLY A 41 7.25 5.23 9.79
N ASP A 42 8.40 4.83 10.31
CA ASP A 42 8.60 3.81 11.34
C ASP A 42 7.74 4.07 12.58
N ILE A 43 7.71 5.30 13.11
CA ILE A 43 6.90 5.67 14.29
C ILE A 43 5.40 5.51 14.01
N VAL A 44 4.95 5.88 12.81
CA VAL A 44 3.55 5.77 12.40
C VAL A 44 3.17 4.30 12.27
N ILE A 45 3.98 3.51 11.57
CA ILE A 45 3.76 2.07 11.38
C ILE A 45 3.76 1.37 12.75
N ARG A 46 4.73 1.69 13.60
CA ARG A 46 4.83 1.17 14.97
C ARG A 46 3.59 1.45 15.81
N SER A 47 3.04 2.66 15.68
CA SER A 47 1.81 3.08 16.38
C SER A 47 0.58 2.26 15.94
N HIS A 48 0.60 1.69 14.74
CA HIS A 48 -0.55 1.02 14.14
C HIS A 48 -0.31 -0.44 13.72
N LEU A 49 0.72 -1.11 14.27
CA LEU A 49 0.93 -2.57 14.12
C LEU A 49 -0.31 -3.37 14.51
N VAL A 50 -1.01 -2.91 15.54
CA VAL A 50 -2.34 -3.38 15.94
C VAL A 50 -3.32 -2.21 16.05
N PRO A 51 -4.63 -2.45 15.98
CA PRO A 51 -5.61 -1.40 16.18
C PRO A 51 -5.53 -0.75 17.57
N ARG A 52 -5.32 0.58 17.63
CA ARG A 52 -5.34 1.36 18.87
C ARG A 52 -6.77 1.59 19.38
N HIS A 53 -7.71 1.84 18.46
CA HIS A 53 -9.12 2.09 18.77
C HIS A 53 -10.03 1.02 18.12
N PRO A 54 -9.98 -0.25 18.57
CA PRO A 54 -10.65 -1.37 17.89
C PRO A 54 -12.18 -1.27 17.88
N LYS A 55 -12.77 -0.49 18.80
CA LYS A 55 -14.22 -0.26 18.87
C LYS A 55 -14.69 0.91 18.00
N ASP A 56 -13.77 1.73 17.49
CA ASP A 56 -14.10 2.85 16.60
C ASP A 56 -14.12 2.38 15.13
N LYS A 57 -15.32 2.42 14.53
CA LYS A 57 -15.53 2.04 13.13
C LYS A 57 -14.76 2.92 12.16
N ARG A 58 -14.64 4.24 12.43
CA ARG A 58 -13.90 5.18 11.58
C ARG A 58 -12.42 4.85 11.60
N TYR A 59 -11.84 4.72 12.80
CA TYR A 59 -10.46 4.29 12.97
C TYR A 59 -10.19 2.95 12.29
N MET A 60 -11.06 1.94 12.48
CA MET A 60 -10.87 0.64 11.86
C MET A 60 -10.93 0.68 10.32
N GLY A 61 -11.73 1.59 9.76
CA GLY A 61 -11.72 1.88 8.31
C GLY A 61 -10.38 2.47 7.85
N ALA A 62 -9.85 3.45 8.59
CA ALA A 62 -8.55 4.04 8.33
C ALA A 62 -7.41 3.02 8.46
N TRP A 63 -7.44 2.18 9.51
CA TRP A 63 -6.45 1.13 9.77
C TRP A 63 -6.39 0.10 8.63
N ARG A 64 -7.55 -0.37 8.14
CA ARG A 64 -7.60 -1.28 6.97
C ARG A 64 -7.06 -0.59 5.72
N THR A 65 -7.45 0.67 5.49
CA THR A 65 -6.97 1.44 4.33
C THR A 65 -5.46 1.64 4.39
N PHE A 66 -4.91 1.94 5.57
CA PHE A 66 -3.49 2.11 5.81
C PHE A 66 -2.72 0.84 5.45
N TRP A 67 -3.07 -0.31 6.04
CA TRP A 67 -2.36 -1.57 5.77
C TRP A 67 -2.55 -2.07 4.33
N ARG A 68 -3.72 -1.85 3.74
CA ARG A 68 -3.93 -2.14 2.32
C ARG A 68 -3.04 -1.27 1.44
N ALA A 69 -2.95 0.03 1.72
CA ALA A 69 -2.09 0.94 0.95
C ALA A 69 -0.60 0.63 1.14
N MET A 70 -0.16 0.24 2.34
CA MET A 70 1.22 -0.17 2.64
C MET A 70 1.70 -1.33 1.75
N ALA A 71 0.82 -2.27 1.41
CA ALA A 71 1.18 -3.36 0.51
C ALA A 71 1.55 -2.89 -0.91
N PHE A 72 1.08 -1.70 -1.31
CA PHE A 72 1.32 -1.06 -2.61
C PHE A 72 2.30 0.13 -2.49
N ALA A 73 2.74 0.47 -1.29
CA ALA A 73 3.50 1.69 -1.01
C ALA A 73 4.90 1.37 -0.53
N ASP A 74 5.92 1.74 -1.32
CA ASP A 74 7.34 1.48 -1.00
C ASP A 74 7.57 0.09 -0.37
N ARG A 75 6.94 -0.89 -1.02
CA ARG A 75 6.75 -2.23 -0.47
C ARG A 75 8.06 -2.84 0.00
N LYS A 76 9.13 -2.70 -0.79
CA LYS A 76 10.47 -3.21 -0.44
C LYS A 76 10.98 -2.60 0.87
N GLY A 77 10.84 -1.29 1.05
CA GLY A 77 11.25 -0.57 2.25
C GLY A 77 10.45 -1.01 3.49
N VAL A 78 9.13 -1.08 3.37
CA VAL A 78 8.24 -1.48 4.47
C VAL A 78 8.48 -2.94 4.89
N TYR A 79 8.62 -3.86 3.93
CA TYR A 79 8.95 -5.26 4.22
C TYR A 79 10.31 -5.37 4.92
N ALA A 80 11.36 -4.78 4.35
CA ALA A 80 12.70 -4.83 4.92
C ALA A 80 12.76 -4.24 6.34
N MET A 81 11.96 -3.21 6.63
CA MET A 81 11.82 -2.65 7.98
C MET A 81 11.18 -3.65 8.95
N LEU A 82 10.06 -4.25 8.56
CA LEU A 82 9.34 -5.21 9.42
C LEU A 82 10.15 -6.50 9.63
N GLU A 83 10.84 -6.99 8.60
CA GLU A 83 11.73 -8.15 8.69
C GLU A 83 12.91 -7.88 9.64
N ARG A 84 13.51 -6.68 9.55
CA ARG A 84 14.55 -6.26 10.49
C ARG A 84 14.02 -6.22 11.92
N TRP A 85 12.87 -5.59 12.16
CA TRP A 85 12.25 -5.56 13.49
C TRP A 85 11.93 -6.95 14.04
N LEU A 86 11.50 -7.87 13.17
CA LEU A 86 11.26 -9.26 13.56
C LEU A 86 12.57 -9.93 14.01
N ALA A 87 13.63 -9.77 13.23
CA ALA A 87 14.96 -10.30 13.56
C ALA A 87 15.52 -9.69 14.85
N ASP A 88 15.38 -8.38 15.05
CA ASP A 88 15.81 -7.67 16.26
C ASP A 88 15.08 -8.21 17.50
N ALA A 89 13.76 -8.41 17.40
CA ALA A 89 12.96 -8.97 18.48
C ALA A 89 13.32 -10.44 18.80
N GLU A 90 13.63 -11.24 17.78
CA GLU A 90 14.07 -12.63 17.95
C GLU A 90 15.47 -12.71 18.60
N ALA A 91 16.39 -11.83 18.19
CA ALA A 91 17.70 -11.70 18.80
C ALA A 91 17.61 -11.29 20.28
N GLU A 92 16.76 -10.31 20.60
CA GLU A 92 16.56 -9.86 21.98
C GLU A 92 15.93 -10.96 22.84
N LEU A 93 14.96 -11.72 22.33
CA LEU A 93 14.37 -12.86 23.04
C LEU A 93 15.35 -14.00 23.31
N ALA A 94 16.37 -14.16 22.46
CA ALA A 94 17.44 -15.12 22.66
C ALA A 94 18.56 -14.60 23.59
N SER A 95 18.53 -13.30 23.93
CA SER A 95 19.56 -12.69 24.75
C SER A 95 19.47 -13.15 26.21
N PRO A 96 20.58 -13.60 26.83
CA PRO A 96 20.60 -13.93 28.25
C PRO A 96 20.50 -12.70 29.15
N THR A 97 20.62 -11.49 28.58
CA THR A 97 20.53 -10.22 29.32
C THR A 97 19.15 -9.58 29.27
N LEU A 98 18.19 -10.18 28.56
CA LEU A 98 16.82 -9.69 28.50
C LEU A 98 16.18 -9.77 29.89
N SER A 99 15.67 -8.64 30.37
CA SER A 99 14.99 -8.60 31.67
C SER A 99 13.65 -9.36 31.62
N GLU A 100 13.27 -9.99 32.74
CA GLU A 100 11.97 -10.65 32.85
C GLU A 100 10.80 -9.67 32.66
N GLU A 101 11.00 -8.40 33.02
CA GLU A 101 10.01 -7.34 32.87
C GLU A 101 9.81 -6.91 31.41
N ASP A 102 10.87 -6.91 30.59
CA ASP A 102 10.82 -6.48 29.19
C ASP A 102 10.38 -7.62 28.26
N ALA A 103 10.66 -8.88 28.64
CA ALA A 103 10.36 -10.04 27.80
C ALA A 103 8.91 -10.13 27.29
N PRO A 104 7.86 -9.81 28.07
CA PRO A 104 6.49 -9.76 27.57
C PRO A 104 6.28 -8.75 26.43
N TYR A 105 6.94 -7.59 26.47
CA TYR A 105 6.85 -6.57 25.42
C TYR A 105 7.49 -7.05 24.12
N VAL A 106 8.69 -7.65 24.21
CA VAL A 106 9.39 -8.19 23.04
C VAL A 106 8.59 -9.32 22.39
N ARG A 107 8.05 -10.27 23.19
CA ARG A 107 7.21 -11.37 22.65
C ARG A 107 5.96 -10.85 21.94
N ARG A 108 5.28 -9.87 22.54
CA ARG A 108 4.08 -9.26 21.94
C ARG A 108 4.43 -8.53 20.65
N PHE A 109 5.47 -7.71 20.67
CA PHE A 109 5.93 -6.97 19.51
C PHE A 109 6.30 -7.91 18.34
N ARG A 110 7.04 -8.99 18.61
CA ARG A 110 7.35 -10.03 17.64
C ARG A 110 6.07 -10.56 16.95
N GLY A 111 5.05 -10.90 17.73
CA GLY A 111 3.76 -11.35 17.21
C GLY A 111 3.01 -10.28 16.41
N ASP A 112 3.06 -9.02 16.86
CA ASP A 112 2.43 -7.89 16.17
C ASP A 112 3.10 -7.61 14.80
N VAL A 113 4.43 -7.72 14.73
CA VAL A 113 5.23 -7.58 13.49
C VAL A 113 4.99 -8.75 12.54
N ASP A 114 4.98 -9.99 13.03
CA ASP A 114 4.63 -11.17 12.22
C ASP A 114 3.23 -11.04 11.62
N GLY A 115 2.26 -10.60 12.43
CA GLY A 115 0.91 -10.30 11.96
C GLY A 115 0.86 -9.19 10.90
N ALA A 116 1.77 -8.21 10.96
CA ALA A 116 1.91 -7.18 9.92
C ALA A 116 2.47 -7.75 8.61
N LEU A 117 3.54 -8.54 8.69
CA LEU A 117 4.13 -9.22 7.54
C LEU A 117 3.12 -10.14 6.85
N GLN A 118 2.34 -10.91 7.61
CA GLN A 118 1.27 -11.75 7.05
C GLN A 118 0.17 -10.95 6.35
N ARG A 119 -0.16 -9.75 6.83
CA ARG A 119 -1.12 -8.87 6.12
C ARG A 119 -0.56 -8.41 4.79
N LEU A 120 0.71 -8.02 4.75
CA LEU A 120 1.35 -7.58 3.53
C LEU A 120 1.56 -8.74 2.54
N SER A 121 1.86 -9.95 3.02
CA SER A 121 2.14 -11.11 2.16
C SER A 121 0.92 -11.56 1.38
N ARG A 122 -0.26 -11.48 2.00
CA ARG A 122 -1.54 -11.76 1.32
C ARG A 122 -1.82 -10.81 0.17
N ALA A 123 -1.29 -9.59 0.22
CA ALA A 123 -1.46 -8.58 -0.82
C ALA A 123 -0.32 -8.57 -1.85
N ASN A 124 0.69 -9.43 -1.70
CA ASN A 124 1.87 -9.49 -2.56
C ASN A 124 1.50 -9.84 -4.01
N GLU A 125 0.64 -10.84 -4.18
CA GLU A 125 0.21 -11.37 -5.47
C GLU A 125 -1.04 -10.66 -6.00
N GLU A 126 -1.48 -9.57 -5.34
CA GLU A 126 -2.60 -8.80 -5.86
C GLU A 126 -2.19 -8.04 -7.14
N PRO A 127 -3.08 -8.00 -8.15
CA PRO A 127 -2.87 -7.15 -9.32
C PRO A 127 -2.61 -5.70 -8.90
N MET A 128 -1.70 -5.06 -9.62
CA MET A 128 -1.15 -3.73 -9.43
C MET A 128 -0.33 -3.57 -8.13
N SER A 129 0.09 -4.63 -7.45
CA SER A 129 0.92 -4.52 -6.22
C SER A 129 2.29 -3.88 -6.48
N TRP A 130 2.77 -3.91 -7.72
CA TRP A 130 3.98 -3.22 -8.19
C TRP A 130 3.77 -1.72 -8.42
N ALA A 131 2.52 -1.26 -8.52
CA ALA A 131 2.17 0.12 -8.77
C ALA A 131 2.21 0.94 -7.46
N GLY A 132 1.79 2.21 -7.54
CA GLY A 132 1.75 3.08 -6.37
C GLY A 132 0.58 2.81 -5.42
N ALA A 133 0.71 3.29 -4.18
CA ALA A 133 -0.30 3.20 -3.11
C ALA A 133 -1.73 3.56 -3.57
N GLU A 134 -1.86 4.56 -4.45
CA GLU A 134 -3.15 5.03 -4.98
C GLU A 134 -3.99 3.94 -5.64
N PHE A 135 -3.37 2.90 -6.20
CA PHE A 135 -4.11 1.81 -6.84
C PHE A 135 -4.77 0.85 -5.85
N SER A 136 -4.39 0.91 -4.56
CA SER A 136 -4.99 0.08 -3.52
C SER A 136 -6.47 0.40 -3.27
N LYS A 137 -6.99 1.53 -3.75
CA LYS A 137 -8.39 1.94 -3.59
C LYS A 137 -9.35 1.27 -4.57
N TYR A 138 -8.84 0.80 -5.71
CA TYR A 138 -9.65 0.17 -6.75
C TYR A 138 -10.15 -1.21 -6.29
N ALA A 139 -11.25 -1.67 -6.86
CA ALA A 139 -11.72 -3.04 -6.64
C ALA A 139 -10.70 -4.05 -7.23
N PRO A 140 -10.60 -5.28 -6.70
CA PRO A 140 -9.72 -6.30 -7.28
C PRO A 140 -9.91 -6.49 -8.78
N GLU A 141 -11.14 -6.51 -9.25
CA GLU A 141 -11.52 -6.71 -10.65
C GLU A 141 -11.01 -5.55 -11.54
N GLU A 142 -11.15 -4.31 -11.05
CA GLU A 142 -10.61 -3.12 -11.73
C GLU A 142 -9.08 -3.19 -11.83
N ARG A 143 -8.40 -3.69 -10.79
CA ARG A 143 -6.94 -3.86 -10.82
C ARG A 143 -6.49 -4.95 -11.77
N VAL A 144 -7.22 -6.08 -11.85
CA VAL A 144 -6.94 -7.15 -12.84
C VAL A 144 -6.99 -6.56 -14.25
N MET A 145 -8.06 -5.85 -14.57
CA MET A 145 -8.25 -5.23 -15.87
C MET A 145 -7.14 -4.22 -16.19
N LEU A 146 -6.83 -3.31 -15.25
CA LEU A 146 -5.77 -2.33 -15.42
C LEU A 146 -4.39 -2.98 -15.60
N GLU A 147 -4.05 -3.98 -14.78
CA GLU A 147 -2.78 -4.69 -14.90
C GLU A 147 -2.68 -5.45 -16.21
N ALA A 148 -3.75 -6.12 -16.65
CA ALA A 148 -3.78 -6.84 -17.92
C ALA A 148 -3.52 -5.89 -19.11
N LEU A 149 -4.18 -4.72 -19.14
CA LEU A 149 -3.97 -3.72 -20.19
C LEU A 149 -2.53 -3.16 -20.17
N ILE A 150 -2.00 -2.83 -18.99
CA ILE A 150 -0.62 -2.32 -18.86
C ILE A 150 0.42 -3.40 -19.22
N GLY A 151 0.18 -4.63 -18.79
CA GLY A 151 1.00 -5.79 -19.09
C GLY A 151 1.04 -6.09 -20.58
N ALA A 152 -0.10 -6.08 -21.25
CA ALA A 152 -0.18 -6.25 -22.70
C ALA A 152 0.62 -5.17 -23.46
N ILE A 153 0.48 -3.90 -23.07
CA ILE A 153 1.30 -2.81 -23.64
C ILE A 153 2.79 -3.04 -23.39
N SER A 154 3.16 -3.54 -22.20
CA SER A 154 4.55 -3.80 -21.86
C SER A 154 5.16 -4.95 -22.67
N LEU A 155 4.40 -6.03 -22.88
CA LEU A 155 4.80 -7.17 -23.71
C LEU A 155 4.90 -6.77 -25.19
N HIS A 156 3.94 -5.99 -25.70
CA HIS A 156 3.98 -5.42 -27.05
C HIS A 156 5.24 -4.57 -27.28
N ARG A 157 5.58 -3.70 -26.31
CA ARG A 157 6.82 -2.90 -26.37
C ARG A 157 8.10 -3.74 -26.37
N ALA A 158 8.07 -4.93 -25.77
CA ALA A 158 9.18 -5.87 -25.78
C ALA A 158 9.27 -6.69 -27.09
N GLY A 159 8.24 -6.63 -27.94
CA GLY A 159 8.12 -7.43 -29.17
C GLY A 159 7.52 -8.83 -28.93
N ASP A 160 7.01 -9.09 -27.73
CA ASP A 160 6.41 -10.39 -27.35
C ASP A 160 4.95 -10.53 -27.80
N LEU A 161 4.29 -9.41 -28.15
CA LEU A 161 2.95 -9.38 -28.73
C LEU A 161 2.94 -8.56 -30.01
N SER A 162 2.19 -9.03 -31.01
CA SER A 162 1.81 -8.27 -32.19
C SER A 162 0.71 -7.25 -31.90
N ASP A 163 0.45 -6.36 -32.85
CA ASP A 163 -0.66 -5.40 -32.78
C ASP A 163 -2.01 -6.11 -32.61
N ASP A 164 -2.25 -7.17 -33.40
CA ASP A 164 -3.50 -7.93 -33.35
C ASP A 164 -3.70 -8.62 -32.00
N GLU A 165 -2.63 -9.18 -31.41
CA GLU A 165 -2.69 -9.79 -30.09
C GLU A 165 -2.91 -8.76 -28.99
N LEU A 166 -2.31 -7.57 -29.10
CA LEU A 166 -2.58 -6.46 -28.17
C LEU A 166 -4.05 -6.03 -28.24
N TYR A 167 -4.62 -5.90 -29.45
CA TYR A 167 -6.02 -5.53 -29.61
C TYR A 167 -6.98 -6.61 -29.10
N ALA A 168 -6.65 -7.89 -29.30
CA ALA A 168 -7.44 -9.00 -28.78
C ALA A 168 -7.59 -8.98 -27.24
N ILE A 169 -6.62 -8.40 -26.50
CA ILE A 169 -6.74 -8.22 -25.05
C ILE A 169 -7.93 -7.31 -24.70
N MET A 170 -8.19 -6.23 -25.46
CA MET A 170 -9.32 -5.35 -25.20
C MET A 170 -10.66 -6.07 -25.32
N GLY A 171 -10.80 -6.91 -26.36
CA GLY A 171 -11.97 -7.77 -26.54
C GLY A 171 -12.11 -8.80 -25.41
N SER A 172 -11.01 -9.44 -24.98
CA SER A 172 -11.04 -10.42 -23.89
C SER A 172 -11.46 -9.84 -22.54
N LEU A 173 -11.26 -8.54 -22.34
CA LEU A 173 -11.62 -7.81 -21.12
C LEU A 173 -12.98 -7.10 -21.23
N ASP A 174 -13.71 -7.25 -22.35
CA ASP A 174 -14.96 -6.54 -22.65
C ASP A 174 -14.83 -4.99 -22.61
N VAL A 175 -13.67 -4.48 -23.02
CA VAL A 175 -13.38 -3.01 -23.04
C VAL A 175 -13.04 -2.49 -24.43
N ASP A 176 -13.21 -3.29 -25.49
CA ASP A 176 -12.96 -2.85 -26.85
C ASP A 176 -13.98 -1.78 -27.29
N PRO A 177 -13.55 -0.55 -27.64
CA PRO A 177 -14.45 0.48 -28.15
C PRO A 177 -15.14 0.11 -29.47
N ALA A 178 -14.56 -0.79 -30.28
CA ALA A 178 -15.13 -1.25 -31.54
C ALA A 178 -16.39 -2.11 -31.33
N ASP A 179 -16.52 -2.74 -30.16
CA ASP A 179 -17.68 -3.56 -29.77
C ASP A 179 -18.82 -2.73 -29.14
N ARG A 180 -18.71 -1.39 -29.14
CA ARG A 180 -19.65 -0.48 -28.47
C ARG A 180 -20.21 0.55 -29.44
N ASP A 181 -21.53 0.76 -29.40
CA ASP A 181 -22.22 1.74 -30.27
C ASP A 181 -21.71 3.19 -30.10
N THR A 182 -21.26 3.55 -28.90
CA THR A 182 -20.87 4.92 -28.55
C THR A 182 -19.36 5.14 -28.46
N GLY A 183 -18.55 4.07 -28.40
CA GLY A 183 -17.10 4.12 -28.30
C GLY A 183 -16.54 5.06 -27.21
N ILE A 184 -15.28 5.49 -27.38
CA ILE A 184 -14.68 6.54 -26.55
C ILE A 184 -15.01 7.89 -27.18
N THR A 185 -15.54 8.83 -26.39
CA THR A 185 -15.84 10.20 -26.87
C THR A 185 -14.60 10.93 -27.42
N GLU A 186 -14.76 11.72 -28.49
CA GLU A 186 -13.66 12.53 -29.05
C GLU A 186 -13.03 13.46 -28.01
N ALA A 187 -13.82 14.06 -27.12
CA ALA A 187 -13.30 14.90 -26.05
C ALA A 187 -12.36 14.14 -25.09
N SER A 188 -12.56 12.84 -24.89
CA SER A 188 -11.67 12.00 -24.09
C SER A 188 -10.43 11.59 -24.89
N LEU A 189 -10.59 11.26 -26.18
CA LEU A 189 -9.48 10.97 -27.08
C LEU A 189 -8.54 12.18 -27.23
N ASP A 190 -9.06 13.40 -27.32
CA ASP A 190 -8.25 14.62 -27.40
C ASP A 190 -7.40 14.87 -26.15
N LYS A 191 -7.94 14.54 -24.97
CA LYS A 191 -7.16 14.59 -23.72
C LYS A 191 -6.01 13.58 -23.75
N ILE A 192 -6.28 12.35 -24.20
CA ILE A 192 -5.25 11.30 -24.35
C ILE A 192 -4.18 11.72 -25.36
N ARG A 193 -4.58 12.21 -26.54
CA ARG A 193 -3.67 12.72 -27.58
C ARG A 193 -2.83 13.89 -27.08
N THR A 194 -3.39 14.75 -26.22
CA THR A 194 -2.66 15.87 -25.63
C THR A 194 -1.62 15.38 -24.63
N ALA A 195 -2.02 14.55 -23.67
CA ALA A 195 -1.10 13.94 -22.71
C ALA A 195 0.03 13.16 -23.39
N ALA A 196 -0.27 12.41 -24.46
CA ALA A 196 0.74 11.69 -25.23
C ALA A 196 1.77 12.59 -25.91
N ARG A 197 1.38 13.81 -26.33
CA ARG A 197 2.27 14.79 -26.97
C ARG A 197 3.07 15.62 -25.97
N THR A 198 2.45 15.99 -24.85
CA THR A 198 3.05 16.93 -23.88
C THR A 198 3.75 16.21 -22.72
N GLY A 199 3.40 14.96 -22.45
CA GLY A 199 3.84 14.23 -21.26
C GLY A 199 3.15 14.69 -19.97
N GLU A 200 2.18 15.61 -20.05
CA GLU A 200 1.42 16.05 -18.90
C GLU A 200 0.49 14.92 -18.39
N PRO A 201 0.33 14.76 -17.06
CA PRO A 201 -0.58 13.77 -16.50
C PRO A 201 -2.02 13.98 -16.99
N LEU A 202 -2.74 12.89 -17.26
CA LEU A 202 -4.18 12.93 -17.51
C LEU A 202 -4.92 13.34 -16.23
N GLU A 203 -5.31 14.61 -16.13
CA GLU A 203 -6.22 15.06 -15.09
C GLU A 203 -7.63 14.55 -15.37
N LEU A 204 -7.98 13.44 -14.74
CA LEU A 204 -9.37 13.00 -14.65
C LEU A 204 -10.02 13.74 -13.49
N GLN A 205 -10.68 14.86 -13.79
CA GLN A 205 -11.62 15.46 -12.85
C GLN A 205 -12.68 14.41 -12.53
N SER A 206 -12.64 13.86 -11.31
CA SER A 206 -13.70 13.00 -10.83
C SER A 206 -14.97 13.83 -10.70
N THR A 207 -16.00 13.50 -11.48
CA THR A 207 -17.33 14.13 -11.39
C THR A 207 -18.07 13.72 -10.12
N TYR A 208 -17.57 12.72 -9.39
CA TYR A 208 -18.03 12.43 -8.04
C TYR A 208 -17.52 13.50 -7.09
N ARG A 209 -18.44 14.39 -6.66
CA ARG A 209 -18.20 15.25 -5.49
C ARG A 209 -17.73 14.36 -4.34
N ARG A 210 -16.56 14.68 -3.78
CA ARG A 210 -16.16 14.17 -2.46
C ARG A 210 -17.21 14.67 -1.46
N SER A 211 -18.17 13.82 -1.12
CA SER A 211 -19.06 14.00 0.04
C SER A 211 -18.28 13.78 1.31
#